data_AF-A0A7C7T0C1-F1
#
_entry.id   AF-A0A7C7T0C1-F1
#
_cell.length_a   1.000
_cell.length_b   1.000
_cell.length_c   1.000
_cell.angle_alpha   90.00
_cell.angle_beta   90.00
_cell.angle_gamma   90.00
#
_symmetry.space_group_name_H-M   'P 1'
#
loop_
_entity.id
_entity.type
_entity.pdbx_description
1 polymer ?
#
loop_
_entity_poly.entity_id
_entity_poly.type
_entity_poly.pdbx_seq_one_letter_code
_entity_poly.pdbx_strand_id
1 'polypeptide(L)'
;MSTTAIVINHNTEVIQADIIGVEPIYMNYTLTKISNPCASGARNCWNVSYKKKASKVLKGYRVKLTYNDSTFTARMQKKPTDEYLKIRVKSDLLTMPSTVAINGSVVY
;
A
#
# COMPACT_ATOMS: atom_id res chain seq x y z
N MET A 1 -4.41 -7.59 -38.91
CA MET A 1 -4.82 -8.48 -37.81
C MET A 1 -5.15 -7.58 -36.62
N SER A 2 -6.43 -7.48 -36.26
CA SER A 2 -6.90 -6.61 -35.17
C SER A 2 -6.87 -7.41 -33.87
N THR A 3 -6.03 -7.00 -32.92
CA THR A 3 -5.97 -7.61 -31.59
C THR A 3 -7.17 -7.12 -30.79
N THR A 4 -8.22 -7.93 -30.68
CA THR A 4 -9.36 -7.64 -29.81
C THR A 4 -8.90 -7.73 -28.35
N ALA A 5 -8.93 -6.61 -27.64
CA ALA A 5 -8.74 -6.60 -26.20
C ALA A 5 -9.94 -7.33 -25.55
N ILE A 6 -9.65 -8.44 -24.85
CA ILE A 6 -10.64 -9.16 -24.07
C ILE A 6 -10.79 -8.43 -22.73
N VAL A 7 -11.98 -7.88 -22.47
CA VAL A 7 -12.33 -7.33 -21.16
C VAL A 7 -12.61 -8.52 -20.24
N ILE A 8 -11.63 -8.87 -19.40
CA ILE A 8 -11.85 -9.80 -18.30
C ILE A 8 -12.58 -9.02 -17.20
N ASN A 9 -13.88 -9.31 -17.02
CA ASN A 9 -14.66 -8.67 -15.98
C ASN A 9 -14.19 -9.19 -14.62
N HIS A 10 -13.38 -8.39 -13.91
CA HIS A 10 -12.89 -8.74 -12.58
C HIS A 10 -13.96 -8.37 -11.54
N ASN A 11 -14.82 -9.31 -11.19
CA ASN A 11 -15.73 -9.14 -10.06
C ASN A 11 -14.91 -8.91 -8.78
N THR A 12 -15.27 -7.88 -8.02
CA THR A 12 -14.69 -7.61 -6.70
C THR A 12 -15.76 -7.73 -5.63
N GLU A 13 -15.41 -8.33 -4.51
CA GLU A 13 -16.26 -8.50 -3.34
C GLU A 13 -15.69 -7.75 -2.15
N VAL A 14 -16.59 -7.30 -1.27
CA VAL A 14 -16.21 -6.73 0.03
C VAL A 14 -16.43 -7.81 1.07
N ILE A 15 -15.36 -8.22 1.74
CA ILE A 15 -15.39 -9.21 2.81
C ILE A 15 -14.97 -8.56 4.12
N GLN A 16 -15.42 -9.14 5.23
CA GLN A 16 -14.94 -8.82 6.57
C GLN A 16 -13.85 -9.83 6.93
N ALA A 17 -12.62 -9.38 7.07
CA ALA A 17 -11.46 -10.22 7.38
C ALA A 17 -10.91 -9.87 8.76
N ASP A 18 -10.61 -10.90 9.55
CA ASP A 18 -10.14 -10.74 10.93
C ASP A 18 -8.67 -10.36 10.96
N ILE A 19 -8.29 -9.49 11.89
CA ILE A 19 -6.91 -9.06 12.08
C ILE A 19 -6.17 -10.10 12.91
N ILE A 20 -5.20 -10.76 12.28
CA ILE A 20 -4.33 -11.76 12.94
C ILE A 20 -2.95 -11.21 13.27
N GLY A 21 -2.59 -10.02 12.77
CA GLY A 21 -1.31 -9.41 13.11
C GLY A 21 -1.15 -7.99 12.58
N VAL A 22 -0.42 -7.15 13.33
CA VAL A 22 -0.14 -5.76 12.96
C VAL A 22 1.34 -5.48 13.17
N GLU A 23 2.05 -5.18 12.08
CA GLU A 23 3.48 -4.89 12.08
C GLU A 23 3.71 -3.42 11.69
N PRO A 24 4.41 -2.60 12.50
CA PRO A 24 4.74 -1.23 12.11
C PRO A 24 5.77 -1.21 10.97
N ILE A 25 5.53 -0.37 9.97
CA ILE A 25 6.45 -0.12 8.86
C ILE A 25 7.24 1.15 9.20
N TYR A 26 8.52 0.98 9.53
CA TYR A 26 9.44 2.09 9.72
C TYR A 26 10.25 2.36 8.45
N MET A 27 10.50 3.63 8.17
CA MET A 27 11.61 4.06 7.33
C MET A 27 12.77 4.48 8.22
N ASN A 28 13.98 4.12 7.81
CA ASN A 28 15.23 4.50 8.50
C ASN A 28 15.81 5.84 8.01
N TYR A 29 15.04 6.57 7.18
CA TYR A 29 15.40 7.91 6.75
C TYR A 29 14.20 8.85 6.65
N THR A 30 14.44 10.14 6.79
CA THR A 30 13.56 11.22 6.33
C THR A 30 14.10 11.84 5.05
N LEU A 31 13.20 12.35 4.21
CA LEU A 31 13.58 13.15 3.05
C LEU A 31 13.49 14.62 3.42
N THR A 32 14.62 15.31 3.40
CA THR A 32 14.68 16.76 3.57
C THR A 32 14.79 17.41 2.20
N LYS A 33 13.88 18.34 1.90
CA LYS A 33 13.92 19.14 0.68
C LYS A 33 15.14 20.06 0.73
N ILE A 34 15.91 20.07 -0.36
CA ILE A 34 17.02 20.99 -0.57
C ILE A 34 16.70 21.78 -1.83
N SER A 35 16.70 23.10 -1.72
CA SER A 35 16.47 24.01 -2.84
C SER A 35 17.71 24.88 -3.03
N ASN A 36 18.37 24.72 -4.17
CA ASN A 36 19.52 25.54 -4.56
C ASN A 36 19.16 26.35 -5.80
N PRO A 37 19.66 27.59 -5.96
CA PRO A 37 19.48 28.33 -7.21
C PRO A 37 20.13 27.57 -8.38
N CYS A 38 19.53 27.67 -9.56
CA CYS A 38 20.08 27.04 -10.75
C CYS A 38 21.43 27.67 -11.14
N ALA A 39 22.36 26.84 -11.64
CA ALA A 39 23.66 27.31 -12.13
C ALA A 39 23.55 28.29 -13.32
N SER A 40 22.41 28.31 -14.03
CA SER A 40 22.14 29.22 -15.14
C SER A 40 21.93 30.68 -14.74
N GLY A 41 21.74 30.99 -13.44
CA GLY A 41 21.52 32.34 -12.94
C GLY A 41 20.17 32.96 -13.34
N ALA A 42 19.28 32.20 -13.99
CA ALA A 42 17.96 32.68 -14.39
C ALA A 42 17.11 33.05 -13.16
N ARG A 43 16.45 34.21 -13.23
CA ARG A 43 15.59 34.73 -12.16
C ARG A 43 14.49 33.72 -11.85
N ASN A 44 14.30 33.40 -10.57
CA ASN A 44 13.34 32.40 -10.06
C ASN A 44 13.62 30.93 -10.46
N CYS A 45 14.81 30.60 -10.96
CA CYS A 45 15.18 29.20 -11.23
C CYS A 45 15.73 28.53 -9.97
N TRP A 46 15.07 27.45 -9.54
CA TRP A 46 15.43 26.64 -8.37
C TRP A 46 15.56 25.17 -8.74
N ASN A 47 16.69 24.57 -8.38
CA ASN A 47 16.91 23.13 -8.37
C ASN A 47 16.45 22.56 -7.04
N VAL A 48 15.35 21.82 -7.07
CA VAL A 48 14.84 21.09 -5.90
C VAL A 48 15.37 19.66 -5.94
N SER A 49 16.02 19.25 -4.85
CA SER A 49 16.47 17.89 -4.62
C SER A 49 16.05 17.42 -3.23
N TYR A 50 16.25 16.14 -2.93
CA TYR A 50 15.92 15.56 -1.63
C TYR A 50 17.12 14.80 -1.10
N LYS A 51 17.48 15.08 0.16
CA LYS A 51 18.54 14.33 0.87
C LYS A 51 17.93 13.41 1.91
N LYS A 52 18.45 12.19 1.97
CA LYS A 52 18.11 11.24 3.03
C LYS A 52 18.86 11.64 4.31
N LYS A 53 18.13 11.81 5.41
CA LYS A 53 18.69 11.97 6.76
C LYS A 53 18.32 10.75 7.60
N ALA A 54 19.29 10.13 8.28
CA ALA A 54 19.03 8.98 9.14
C ALA A 54 17.97 9.32 10.20
N SER A 55 16.88 8.57 10.24
CA SER A 55 15.74 8.83 11.12
C SER A 55 14.80 7.65 11.14
N LYS A 56 14.27 7.25 12.31
CA LYS A 56 13.26 6.19 12.42
C LYS A 56 11.87 6.81 12.37
N VAL A 57 11.24 6.79 11.19
CA VAL A 57 9.90 7.37 10.97
C VAL A 57 8.90 6.29 10.66
N LEU A 58 7.82 6.24 11.45
CA LEU A 58 6.67 5.38 11.18
C LEU A 58 6.01 5.84 9.87
N LYS A 59 5.88 4.92 8.91
CA LYS A 59 5.19 5.14 7.64
C LYS A 59 3.80 4.54 7.57
N GLY A 60 3.49 3.64 8.49
CA GLY A 60 2.21 2.98 8.58
C GLY A 60 2.34 1.62 9.20
N TYR A 61 1.37 0.76 8.93
CA TYR A 61 1.24 -0.57 9.49
C TYR A 61 0.93 -1.54 8.36
N ARG A 62 1.63 -2.68 8.37
CA ARG A 62 1.25 -3.86 7.61
C ARG A 62 0.30 -4.65 8.49
N VAL A 63 -0.91 -4.88 8.00
CA VAL A 63 -1.96 -5.63 8.70
C VAL A 63 -2.11 -6.97 8.00
N LYS A 64 -1.93 -8.06 8.75
CA LYS A 64 -2.21 -9.42 8.32
C LYS A 64 -3.65 -9.74 8.68
N LEU A 65 -4.38 -10.22 7.70
CA LEU A 65 -5.80 -10.49 7.79
C LEU A 65 -6.08 -11.94 7.41
N THR A 66 -7.14 -12.52 7.95
CA THR A 66 -7.61 -13.85 7.54
C THR A 66 -9.11 -13.85 7.22
N TYR A 67 -9.49 -14.67 6.24
CA TYR A 67 -10.88 -14.93 5.87
C TYR A 67 -10.96 -16.29 5.18
N ASN A 68 -11.80 -17.20 5.66
CA ASN A 68 -11.98 -18.56 5.12
C ASN A 68 -10.66 -19.25 4.76
N ASP A 69 -9.75 -19.38 5.73
CA ASP A 69 -8.40 -19.98 5.60
C ASP A 69 -7.43 -19.28 4.65
N SER A 70 -7.85 -18.19 4.00
CA SER A 70 -7.01 -17.34 3.17
C SER A 70 -6.36 -16.24 4.00
N THR A 71 -5.13 -15.89 3.66
CA THR A 71 -4.39 -14.81 4.33
C THR A 71 -4.19 -13.62 3.39
N PHE A 72 -4.52 -12.44 3.87
CA PHE A 72 -4.37 -11.19 3.15
C PHE A 72 -3.40 -10.26 3.86
N THR A 73 -2.79 -9.36 3.09
CA THR A 73 -1.98 -8.29 3.65
C THR A 73 -2.51 -6.94 3.18
N ALA A 74 -2.79 -6.06 4.13
CA ALA A 74 -3.17 -4.68 3.88
C ALA A 74 -2.10 -3.71 4.41
N ARG A 75 -2.04 -2.51 3.84
CA ARG A 75 -1.21 -1.41 4.35
C ARG A 75 -2.11 -0.27 4.80
N MET A 76 -1.91 0.19 6.02
CA MET A 76 -2.66 1.30 6.61
C MET A 76 -1.72 2.39 7.12
N GLN A 77 -2.15 3.65 7.06
CA GLN A 77 -1.36 4.75 7.63
C GLN A 77 -1.48 4.82 9.16
N LYS A 78 -2.67 4.52 9.69
CA LYS A 78 -2.96 4.48 11.12
C LYS A 78 -3.04 3.03 11.58
N LYS A 79 -2.77 2.80 12.88
CA LYS A 79 -2.93 1.48 13.48
C LYS A 79 -4.43 1.15 13.48
N PRO A 80 -4.86 -0.03 13.01
CA PRO A 80 -6.25 -0.45 13.14
C PRO A 80 -6.62 -0.56 14.63
N THR A 81 -7.83 -0.15 14.97
CA THR A 81 -8.39 -0.23 16.33
C THR A 81 -9.35 -1.40 16.49
N ASP A 82 -9.99 -1.80 15.40
CA ASP A 82 -10.99 -2.86 15.39
C ASP A 82 -10.33 -4.24 15.27
N GLU A 83 -11.08 -5.29 15.60
CA GLU A 83 -10.62 -6.68 15.50
C GLU A 83 -10.67 -7.21 14.06
N TYR A 84 -11.40 -6.53 13.18
CA TYR A 84 -11.59 -6.90 11.77
C TYR A 84 -11.46 -5.68 10.85
N LEU A 85 -11.20 -5.93 9.56
CA LEU A 85 -11.27 -4.92 8.52
C LEU A 85 -12.16 -5.38 7.37
N LYS A 86 -12.93 -4.44 6.81
CA LYS A 86 -13.60 -4.64 5.53
C LYS A 86 -12.58 -4.41 4.42
N ILE A 87 -12.34 -5.43 3.61
CA ILE A 87 -11.43 -5.35 2.46
C ILE A 87 -12.17 -5.68 1.17
N ARG A 88 -11.85 -4.93 0.12
CA ARG A 88 -12.26 -5.25 -1.25
C ARG A 88 -11.19 -6.11 -1.90
N VAL A 89 -11.59 -7.27 -2.37
CA VAL A 89 -10.75 -8.28 -3.02
C VAL A 89 -11.38 -8.71 -4.33
N LYS A 90 -10.59 -9.20 -5.28
CA LYS A 90 -11.17 -9.82 -6.47
C LYS A 90 -11.72 -11.20 -6.10
N SER A 91 -12.89 -11.55 -6.62
CA SER A 91 -13.60 -12.80 -6.26
C SER A 91 -12.81 -14.05 -6.63
N ASP A 92 -12.08 -14.02 -7.75
CA ASP A 92 -11.19 -15.11 -8.19
C ASP A 92 -10.12 -15.44 -7.14
N LEU A 93 -9.59 -14.40 -6.47
CA LEU A 93 -8.58 -14.54 -5.42
C LEU A 93 -9.10 -15.21 -4.15
N LEU A 94 -10.42 -15.19 -3.89
CA LEU A 94 -11.01 -15.90 -2.73
C LEU A 94 -10.99 -17.42 -2.88
N THR A 95 -10.92 -17.90 -4.12
CA THR A 95 -10.88 -19.34 -4.43
C THR A 95 -9.47 -19.87 -4.63
N MET A 96 -8.46 -18.98 -4.61
CA MET A 96 -7.07 -19.38 -4.75
C MET A 96 -6.58 -20.05 -3.47
N PRO A 97 -5.74 -21.09 -3.58
CA PRO A 97 -5.18 -21.78 -2.43
C PRO A 97 -4.39 -20.81 -1.53
N SER A 98 -4.49 -21.02 -0.23
CA SER A 98 -4.02 -20.16 0.88
C SER A 98 -2.51 -19.90 0.92
N THR A 99 -1.72 -20.51 0.02
CA THR A 99 -0.26 -20.36 -0.08
C THR A 99 0.17 -19.05 -0.75
N VAL A 100 -0.76 -18.27 -1.30
CA VAL A 100 -0.46 -16.99 -1.97
C VAL A 100 -0.89 -15.83 -1.08
N ALA A 101 0.04 -14.90 -0.79
CA ALA A 101 -0.29 -13.66 -0.09
C ALA A 101 -1.09 -12.73 -1.01
N ILE A 102 -2.33 -12.41 -0.63
CA ILE A 102 -3.26 -11.66 -1.47
C ILE A 102 -3.31 -10.18 -1.03
N ASN A 103 -3.13 -9.26 -1.97
CA ASN A 103 -3.24 -7.82 -1.71
C ASN A 103 -4.72 -7.39 -1.72
N GLY A 104 -5.23 -6.98 -0.56
CA GLY A 104 -6.57 -6.39 -0.42
C GLY A 104 -6.51 -4.88 -0.23
N SER A 105 -7.51 -4.15 -0.75
CA SER A 105 -7.70 -2.73 -0.44
C SER A 105 -8.67 -2.58 0.72
N VAL A 106 -8.26 -1.87 1.77
CA VAL A 106 -9.16 -1.53 2.89
C VAL A 106 -10.26 -0.58 2.39
N VAL A 107 -11.48 -0.82 2.83
CA VAL A 107 -12.65 0.03 2.57
C VAL A 107 -12.99 0.78 3.86
N TYR A 108 -13.08 2.10 3.78
CA TYR A 108 -13.44 2.99 4.90
C TYR A 108 -14.95 3.18 4.99
#